data_AF-A0A7T9DJ73-F1
#
_entry.id   AF-A0A7T9DJ73-F1
#
_cell.length_a   1.000
_cell.length_b   1.000
_cell.length_c   1.000
_cell.angle_alpha   90.00
_cell.angle_beta   90.00
_cell.angle_gamma   90.00
#
_symmetry.space_group_name_H-M   'P 1'
#
loop_
_entity.id
_entity.type
_entity.pdbx_description
1 polymer ?
#
loop_
_entity_poly.entity_id
_entity_poly.type
_entity_poly.pdbx_seq_one_letter_code
_entity_poly.pdbx_strand_id
1 'polypeptide(L)'
;MEQRRHTQNICNIGSAGQKRRRMIGIFLLAFAGMLSGFLIALHFETWQRLIVFPFFVAGFVALLESQQKVCIINAYTGKVEE
;
A
#
# COMPACT_ATOMS: atom_id res chain seq x y z
N MET A 1 -23.19 18.58 -14.96
CA MET A 1 -22.90 18.43 -13.52
C MET A 1 -21.42 18.16 -13.39
N GLU A 2 -20.62 19.23 -13.35
CA GLU A 2 -19.16 19.15 -13.43
C GLU A 2 -18.56 19.24 -12.04
N GLN A 3 -18.41 18.08 -11.40
CA GLN A 3 -17.93 17.98 -10.03
C GLN A 3 -16.41 18.17 -10.01
N ARG A 4 -15.96 19.43 -9.97
CA ARG A 4 -14.57 19.80 -9.65
C ARG A 4 -14.19 19.24 -8.27
N ARG A 5 -13.66 18.02 -8.22
CA ARG A 5 -12.87 17.58 -7.06
C ARG A 5 -11.57 18.36 -7.06
N HIS A 6 -11.56 19.46 -6.32
CA HIS A 6 -10.35 20.10 -5.81
C HIS A 6 -9.48 19.03 -5.13
N THR A 7 -8.63 18.35 -5.89
CA THR A 7 -7.53 17.56 -5.35
C THR A 7 -6.45 18.56 -4.98
N GLN A 8 -6.64 19.23 -3.83
CA GLN A 8 -5.54 19.90 -3.17
C GLN A 8 -4.40 18.89 -3.07
N ASN A 9 -3.24 19.24 -3.62
CA ASN A 9 -1.97 18.59 -3.35
C ASN A 9 -1.65 18.81 -1.85
N ILE A 10 -2.33 18.10 -0.93
CA ILE A 10 -2.10 18.25 0.52
C ILE A 10 -0.85 17.47 0.97
N CYS A 11 -0.34 16.58 0.12
CA CYS A 11 0.89 15.86 0.36
C CYS A 11 2.09 16.67 -0.11
N ASN A 12 2.73 17.45 0.77
CA ASN A 12 4.11 17.93 0.57
C ASN A 12 5.12 16.79 0.79
N ILE A 13 4.83 15.61 0.22
CA ILE A 13 5.75 14.49 0.21
C ILE A 13 6.60 14.68 -1.03
N GLY A 14 7.87 15.06 -0.86
CA GLY A 14 8.81 15.15 -1.97
C GLY A 14 8.86 13.84 -2.78
N SER A 15 9.27 13.90 -4.03
CA SER A 15 9.32 12.75 -4.96
C SER A 15 10.00 11.50 -4.38
N ALA A 16 10.92 11.68 -3.41
CA ALA A 16 11.55 10.61 -2.65
C ALA A 16 10.57 9.81 -1.77
N GLY A 17 9.63 10.45 -1.06
CA GLY A 17 8.67 9.77 -0.20
C GLY A 17 7.60 9.01 -0.99
N GLN A 18 7.22 9.53 -2.17
CA GLN A 18 6.30 8.84 -3.08
C GLN A 18 6.94 7.58 -3.67
N LYS A 19 8.22 7.64 -4.07
CA LYS A 19 8.98 6.47 -4.51
C LYS A 19 9.10 5.42 -3.41
N ARG A 20 9.33 5.83 -2.15
CA ARG A 20 9.41 4.91 -1.01
C ARG A 20 8.08 4.18 -0.76
N ARG A 21 6.95 4.89 -0.75
CA ARG A 21 5.62 4.28 -0.60
C ARG A 21 5.28 3.33 -1.75
N ARG A 22 5.62 3.72 -2.98
CA ARG A 22 5.48 2.84 -4.15
C ARG A 22 6.32 1.57 -4.02
N MET A 23 7.57 1.67 -3.57
CA MET A 23 8.41 0.50 -3.31
C MET A 23 7.84 -0.40 -2.22
N ILE A 24 7.30 0.16 -1.14
CA ILE A 24 6.65 -0.62 -0.07
C ILE A 24 5.43 -1.38 -0.62
N GLY A 25 4.57 -0.71 -1.41
CA GLY A 25 3.42 -1.35 -2.04
C GLY A 25 3.82 -2.48 -2.99
N ILE A 26 4.82 -2.26 -3.84
CA ILE A 26 5.36 -3.30 -4.73
C ILE A 26 5.92 -4.47 -3.94
N PHE A 27 6.71 -4.20 -2.90
CA PHE A 27 7.32 -5.23 -2.06
C PHE A 27 6.26 -6.08 -1.36
N LEU A 28 5.23 -5.45 -0.79
CA LEU A 28 4.12 -6.16 -0.14
C LEU A 28 3.35 -7.04 -1.13
N LEU A 29 3.08 -6.55 -2.34
CA LEU A 29 2.41 -7.37 -3.36
C LEU A 29 3.29 -8.52 -3.85
N ALA A 30 4.59 -8.29 -4.05
CA ALA A 30 5.53 -9.34 -4.43
C ALA A 30 5.62 -10.41 -3.34
N PHE A 31 5.71 -10.00 -2.07
CA PHE A 31 5.71 -10.89 -0.92
C PHE A 31 4.41 -11.68 -0.81
N ALA A 32 3.25 -11.03 -0.98
CA ALA A 32 1.95 -11.68 -0.99
C ALA A 32 1.84 -12.71 -2.13
N GLY A 33 2.31 -12.38 -3.33
CA GLY A 33 2.38 -13.32 -4.45
C GLY A 33 3.26 -14.53 -4.16
N MET A 34 4.46 -14.30 -3.59
CA MET A 34 5.39 -15.37 -3.22
C MET A 34 4.80 -16.28 -2.14
N LEU A 35 4.19 -15.71 -1.10
CA LEU A 35 3.55 -16.45 -0.02
C LEU A 35 2.35 -17.26 -0.54
N SER A 36 1.56 -16.69 -1.44
CA SER A 36 0.46 -17.40 -2.12
C SER A 36 0.97 -18.61 -2.90
N GLY A 37 2.00 -18.43 -3.73
CA GLY A 37 2.62 -19.51 -4.49
C GLY A 37 3.18 -20.62 -3.59
N PHE A 38 3.82 -20.24 -2.49
CA PHE A 38 4.34 -21.18 -1.49
C PHE A 38 3.22 -22.01 -0.83
N LEU A 39 2.12 -21.38 -0.42
CA LEU A 39 0.99 -22.07 0.19
C LEU A 39 0.28 -23.00 -0.81
N ILE A 40 0.22 -22.62 -2.09
CA ILE A 40 -0.31 -23.46 -3.16
C ILE A 40 0.58 -24.69 -3.36
N ALA A 41 1.90 -24.49 -3.43
CA ALA A 41 2.87 -25.58 -3.62
C ALA A 41 2.84 -26.60 -2.47
N LEU A 42 2.55 -26.14 -1.25
CA LEU A 42 2.42 -27.00 -0.07
C LEU A 42 1.00 -27.59 0.11
N HIS A 43 0.09 -27.38 -0.85
CA HIS A 43 -1.29 -27.89 -0.80
C HIS A 43 -2.07 -27.49 0.46
N PHE A 44 -1.80 -26.32 1.04
CA PHE A 44 -2.57 -25.80 2.18
C PHE A 44 -4.04 -25.62 1.82
N GLU A 45 -4.94 -25.80 2.80
CA GLU A 45 -6.38 -25.61 2.61
C GLU A 45 -6.72 -24.15 2.29
N THR A 46 -7.82 -23.93 1.58
CA THR A 46 -8.24 -22.59 1.12
C THR A 46 -8.37 -21.60 2.27
N TRP A 47 -8.84 -22.04 3.44
CA TRP A 47 -8.96 -21.19 4.64
C TRP A 47 -7.60 -20.69 5.14
N GLN A 48 -6.55 -21.50 5.04
CA GLN A 48 -5.20 -21.12 5.46
C GLN A 48 -4.58 -20.10 4.49
N ARG A 49 -4.97 -20.13 3.20
CA ARG A 49 -4.52 -19.17 2.18
C ARG A 49 -5.11 -17.77 2.38
N LEU A 50 -6.17 -17.62 3.19
CA LEU A 50 -6.74 -16.31 3.53
C LEU A 50 -5.76 -15.41 4.29
N ILE A 51 -4.72 -15.98 4.92
CA ILE A 51 -3.66 -15.20 5.59
C ILE A 51 -2.91 -14.26 4.64
N VAL A 52 -2.92 -14.53 3.33
CA VAL A 52 -2.27 -13.71 2.31
C VAL A 52 -3.10 -12.47 1.96
N PHE A 53 -4.42 -12.51 2.20
CA PHE A 53 -5.34 -11.44 1.87
C PHE A 53 -5.00 -10.07 2.49
N PRO A 54 -4.67 -9.96 3.80
CA PRO A 54 -4.27 -8.66 4.38
C PRO A 54 -3.02 -8.08 3.72
N PHE A 55 -2.07 -8.91 3.27
CA PHE A 55 -0.87 -8.43 2.57
C PHE A 55 -1.20 -7.90 1.17
N PHE A 56 -2.11 -8.57 0.46
CA PHE A 56 -2.63 -8.07 -0.82
C PHE A 56 -3.33 -6.72 -0.67
N VAL A 57 -4.22 -6.60 0.33
CA VAL A 57 -4.94 -5.36 0.60
C VAL A 57 -3.98 -4.25 0.99
N ALA A 58 -3.03 -4.51 1.90
CA ALA A 58 -2.03 -3.53 2.32
C ALA A 58 -1.16 -3.04 1.15
N GLY A 59 -0.72 -3.96 0.28
CA GLY A 59 0.05 -3.63 -0.92
C GLY A 59 -0.74 -2.77 -1.92
N PHE A 60 -2.01 -3.11 -2.15
CA PHE A 60 -2.90 -2.34 -3.03
C PHE A 60 -3.18 -0.94 -2.48
N VAL A 61 -3.47 -0.82 -1.19
CA VAL A 61 -3.71 0.48 -0.54
C VAL A 61 -2.45 1.35 -0.62
N ALA A 62 -1.27 0.81 -0.32
CA ALA A 62 -0.01 1.55 -0.43
C ALA A 62 0.29 2.03 -1.86
N LEU A 63 -0.10 1.25 -2.88
CA LEU A 63 0.00 1.68 -4.27
C LEU A 63 -1.02 2.75 -4.63
N LEU A 64 -2.27 2.61 -4.19
CA LEU A 64 -3.32 3.61 -4.41
C LEU A 64 -2.96 4.95 -3.76
N GLU A 65 -2.39 4.95 -2.55
CA GLU A 65 -1.83 6.13 -1.91
C GLU A 65 -0.66 6.75 -2.70
N SER A 66 0.10 5.94 -3.44
CA SER A 66 1.18 6.47 -4.28
C SER A 66 0.67 7.14 -5.56
N GLN A 67 -0.53 6.77 -6.03
CA GLN A 67 -1.13 7.24 -7.29
C GLN A 67 -2.10 8.40 -7.09
N GLN A 68 -2.95 8.32 -6.07
CA GLN A 68 -3.85 9.39 -5.70
C GLN A 68 -3.19 10.22 -4.61
N LYS A 69 -3.23 11.54 -4.72
CA LYS A 69 -2.74 12.53 -3.73
C LYS A 69 -3.49 12.47 -2.38
N VAL A 70 -4.09 11.33 -2.05
CA VAL A 70 -4.85 11.05 -0.84
C VAL A 70 -3.86 10.46 0.16
N CYS A 71 -3.24 11.35 0.95
CA CYS A 71 -2.50 10.95 2.13
C CYS A 71 -3.50 10.46 3.18
N ILE A 72 -3.88 9.19 3.15
CA ILE A 72 -4.60 8.58 4.27
C ILE A 72 -3.57 8.37 5.38
N ILE A 73 -3.39 9.42 6.19
CA ILE A 73 -2.81 9.35 7.53
C ILE A 73 -1.32 8.95 7.56
N ASN A 74 -0.45 9.95 7.48
CA ASN A 74 0.80 9.92 8.26
C ASN A 74 0.74 10.90 9.44
N ALA A 75 -0.47 11.15 9.98
CA ALA A 75 -0.65 11.85 11.24
C ALA A 75 -0.28 10.98 12.47
N TYR A 76 0.28 9.77 12.25
CA TYR A 76 0.86 8.91 13.29
C TYR A 76 2.39 9.04 13.44
N THR A 77 3.04 9.94 12.70
CA THR A 77 4.45 10.30 12.98
C THR A 77 4.57 11.79 13.22
N GLY A 78 4.00 12.23 14.34
CA GLY A 78 4.66 13.24 15.15
C GLY A 78 6.00 12.69 15.62
N LYS A 79 7.02 12.77 14.77
CA LYS A 79 8.41 12.94 15.18
C LYS A 79 8.93 14.15 14.42
N VAL A 80 8.64 15.30 15.02
CA VAL A 80 9.63 16.37 15.16
C VAL A 80 10.87 15.74 15.79
N GLU A 81 12.05 16.02 15.22
CA GLU A 81 13.44 15.77 15.69
C GLU A 81 14.24 15.27 14.49
N GLU A 82 15.27 15.95 13.99
CA GLU A 82 15.79 17.32 14.09
C GLU A 82 16.61 17.51 12.78
#